data_AF-A0A951RZ37-F1
#
_entry.id   AF-A0A951RZ37-F1
#
_cell.length_a   1.000
_cell.length_b   1.000
_cell.length_c   1.000
_cell.angle_alpha   90.00
_cell.angle_beta   90.00
_cell.angle_gamma   90.00
#
_symmetry.space_group_name_H-M   'P 1'
#
loop_
_entity.id
_entity.type
_entity.pdbx_description
1 polymer ?
#
loop_
_entity_poly.entity_id
_entity_poly.type
_entity_poly.pdbx_seq_one_letter_code
_entity_poly.pdbx_strand_id
1 'polypeptide(L)'
;MLQLDNSSSNARLQFDDVSLPVRRTSHTAINRYRSVAADGQLYIEEIIDPLDKYGGTTTVRGSIRATAKQAAILNYWLPQLPALGHSPSRGLGKVQIEAVPAAKVDNHLPELSERIKKFNQLLRQEWEFYQRVAGIDSLPNDTLYFSVTLLSPTSLTWQGLPATAPHPEMLGFDDKVTLERAFANHHMVGGWHMGAGLPRRTQLVIDMGSVFLYRSEHLSLEALATHLLELEATGLGNRALRQQGLGQIAVCFPFHYQAEVSL
;
A
#
# COMPACT_ATOMS: atom_id res chain seq x y z
N MET A 1 -9.99 21.18 27.64
CA MET A 1 -8.77 21.53 28.40
C MET A 1 -8.11 20.22 28.80
N LEU A 2 -7.23 19.71 27.92
CA LEU A 2 -6.39 18.54 28.15
C LEU A 2 -4.96 19.05 27.95
N GLN A 3 -4.18 18.95 29.01
CA GLN A 3 -2.77 19.36 29.04
C GLN A 3 -1.98 18.51 28.04
N LEU A 4 -1.21 19.20 27.20
CA LEU A 4 -0.17 18.61 26.36
C LEU A 4 1.07 18.42 27.24
N ASP A 5 1.38 17.17 27.57
CA ASP A 5 2.69 16.82 28.11
C ASP A 5 3.71 16.84 26.97
N ASN A 6 4.54 17.88 26.97
CA ASN A 6 5.72 18.00 26.14
C ASN A 6 6.85 17.16 26.76
N SER A 7 6.94 15.89 26.39
CA SER A 7 8.12 15.07 26.66
C SER A 7 8.42 14.15 25.47
N SER A 8 9.48 14.48 24.73
CA SER A 8 10.35 13.58 23.94
C SER A 8 9.64 12.45 23.17
N SER A 9 9.18 12.74 21.95
CA SER A 9 8.46 11.81 21.08
C SER A 9 9.38 10.75 20.44
N ASN A 10 9.75 9.74 21.21
CA ASN A 10 9.92 8.39 20.65
C ASN A 10 8.52 7.76 20.53
N ALA A 11 7.69 8.30 19.65
CA ALA A 11 6.41 7.69 19.33
C ALA A 11 6.69 6.36 18.62
N ARG A 12 6.57 5.25 19.36
CA ARG A 12 6.64 3.91 18.77
C ARG A 12 5.46 3.81 17.81
N LEU A 13 5.74 3.55 16.54
CA LEU A 13 4.70 3.20 15.58
C LEU A 13 3.97 1.98 16.12
N GLN A 14 2.67 2.12 16.35
CA GLN A 14 1.80 1.03 16.76
C GLN A 14 1.00 0.61 15.53
N PHE A 15 1.01 -0.69 15.24
CA PHE A 15 0.20 -1.28 14.19
C PHE A 15 -0.99 -1.97 14.84
N ASP A 16 -2.19 -1.50 14.50
CA ASP A 16 -3.42 -2.08 15.00
C ASP A 16 -4.09 -2.91 13.91
N ASP A 17 -4.76 -3.99 14.31
CA ASP A 17 -5.70 -4.67 13.42
C ASP A 17 -6.96 -3.81 13.27
N VAL A 18 -7.17 -3.32 12.05
CA VAL A 18 -8.27 -2.44 11.70
C VAL A 18 -9.24 -3.19 10.80
N SER A 19 -10.41 -3.55 11.35
CA SER A 19 -11.55 -3.98 10.54
C SER A 19 -12.36 -2.76 10.10
N LEU A 20 -12.56 -2.58 8.80
CA LEU A 20 -13.50 -1.59 8.28
C LEU A 20 -14.93 -2.10 8.48
N PRO A 21 -15.80 -1.37 9.19
CA PRO A 21 -17.20 -1.79 9.32
C PRO A 21 -17.89 -1.76 7.95
N VAL A 22 -18.64 -2.82 7.64
CA VAL A 22 -19.37 -2.96 6.39
C VAL A 22 -20.84 -3.18 6.69
N ARG A 23 -21.70 -2.44 5.99
CA ARG A 23 -23.16 -2.59 6.03
C ARG A 23 -23.67 -3.18 4.73
N ARG A 24 -24.58 -4.14 4.83
CA ARG A 24 -25.29 -4.73 3.69
C ARG A 24 -26.65 -4.09 3.52
N THR A 25 -27.00 -3.71 2.30
CA THR A 25 -28.32 -3.18 1.95
C THR A 25 -28.92 -3.99 0.81
N SER A 26 -30.18 -4.42 0.95
CA SER A 26 -30.89 -5.18 -0.08
C SER A 26 -31.85 -4.26 -0.82
N HIS A 27 -31.87 -4.36 -2.14
CA HIS A 27 -32.66 -3.50 -3.02
C HIS A 27 -33.45 -4.36 -4.00
N THR A 28 -34.67 -3.92 -4.34
CA THR A 28 -35.44 -4.48 -5.44
C THR A 28 -35.99 -3.37 -6.33
N ALA A 29 -36.02 -3.58 -7.64
CA ALA A 29 -36.75 -2.67 -8.52
C ALA A 29 -38.27 -2.89 -8.35
N ILE A 30 -39.06 -1.82 -8.44
CA ILE A 30 -40.53 -1.92 -8.41
C ILE A 30 -41.06 -1.95 -9.84
N ASN A 31 -41.88 -2.96 -10.15
CA ASN A 31 -42.68 -2.99 -11.37
C ASN A 31 -43.78 -1.93 -11.27
N ARG A 32 -43.64 -0.84 -12.03
CA ARG A 32 -44.54 0.32 -11.95
C ARG A 32 -46.00 0.02 -12.34
N TYR A 33 -46.24 -1.02 -13.15
CA TYR A 33 -47.60 -1.40 -13.56
C TYR A 33 -48.33 -2.24 -12.50
N ARG A 34 -47.58 -3.03 -11.73
CA ARG A 34 -48.14 -3.95 -10.73
C ARG A 34 -47.93 -3.49 -9.28
N SER A 35 -47.10 -2.48 -9.05
CA SER A 35 -46.68 -2.00 -7.72
C SER A 35 -46.12 -3.11 -6.82
N VAL A 36 -45.50 -4.12 -7.42
CA VAL A 36 -44.79 -5.21 -6.73
C VAL A 36 -43.33 -5.24 -7.14
N ALA A 37 -42.51 -6.04 -6.44
CA ALA A 37 -41.13 -6.29 -6.82
C ALA A 37 -41.04 -6.80 -8.27
N ALA A 38 -40.07 -6.28 -9.02
CA ALA A 38 -39.80 -6.73 -10.37
C ALA A 38 -38.98 -8.03 -10.34
N ASP A 39 -39.39 -8.99 -11.17
CA ASP A 39 -38.75 -10.30 -11.24
C ASP A 39 -37.27 -10.17 -11.62
N GLY A 40 -36.40 -10.87 -10.89
CA GLY A 40 -34.95 -10.91 -11.14
C GLY A 40 -34.19 -9.62 -10.81
N GLN A 41 -34.83 -8.63 -10.17
CA GLN A 41 -34.22 -7.33 -9.85
C GLN A 41 -33.89 -7.16 -8.36
N LEU A 42 -33.69 -8.26 -7.63
CA LEU A 42 -33.19 -8.24 -6.26
C LEU A 42 -31.65 -8.24 -6.28
N TYR A 43 -31.03 -7.29 -5.58
CA TYR A 43 -29.58 -7.22 -5.44
C TYR A 43 -29.17 -6.71 -4.05
N ILE A 44 -27.94 -7.00 -3.66
CA ILE A 44 -27.36 -6.61 -2.37
C ILE A 44 -26.13 -5.75 -2.64
N GLU A 45 -26.02 -4.62 -1.95
CA GLU A 45 -24.84 -3.77 -1.95
C GLU A 45 -24.16 -3.85 -0.58
N GLU A 46 -22.86 -4.14 -0.57
CA GLU A 46 -22.00 -4.01 0.61
C GLU A 46 -21.31 -2.65 0.58
N ILE A 47 -21.41 -1.91 1.68
CA ILE A 47 -21.01 -0.51 1.76
C ILE A 47 -20.12 -0.32 3.00
N ILE A 48 -18.98 0.34 2.83
CA ILE A 48 -18.13 0.75 3.96
C ILE A 48 -18.89 1.77 4.80
N ASP A 49 -18.93 1.55 6.12
CA ASP A 49 -19.53 2.49 7.04
C ASP A 49 -18.65 3.75 7.16
N PRO A 50 -19.23 4.96 7.07
CA PRO A 50 -18.48 6.20 7.30
C PRO A 50 -17.92 6.32 8.72
N LEU A 51 -18.40 5.51 9.68
CA LEU A 51 -17.87 5.46 11.03
C LEU A 51 -17.11 4.16 11.28
N ASP A 52 -15.98 4.26 11.97
CA ASP A 52 -15.25 3.12 12.48
C ASP A 52 -15.98 2.47 13.68
N LYS A 53 -15.44 1.34 14.18
CA LYS A 53 -16.01 0.61 15.32
C LYS A 53 -16.08 1.42 16.62
N TYR A 54 -15.39 2.55 16.71
CA TYR A 54 -15.35 3.44 17.86
C TYR A 54 -16.16 4.73 17.64
N GLY A 55 -16.83 4.88 16.50
CA GLY A 55 -17.60 6.07 16.13
C GLY A 55 -16.77 7.22 15.56
N GLY A 56 -15.48 6.99 15.26
CA GLY A 56 -14.63 7.92 14.54
C GLY A 56 -14.90 7.89 13.04
N THR A 57 -14.63 8.98 12.32
CA THR A 57 -14.83 9.03 10.86
C THR A 57 -13.82 8.17 10.14
N THR A 58 -14.29 7.20 9.35
CA THR A 58 -13.46 6.39 8.44
C THR A 58 -12.72 7.32 7.48
N THR A 59 -11.39 7.33 7.59
CA THR A 59 -10.52 8.20 6.79
C THR A 59 -9.65 7.35 5.87
N VAL A 60 -9.65 7.69 4.58
CA VAL A 60 -8.75 7.08 3.59
C VAL A 60 -7.67 8.09 3.22
N ARG A 61 -6.41 7.66 3.28
CA ARG A 61 -5.25 8.48 2.93
C ARG A 61 -4.56 7.93 1.69
N GLY A 62 -4.13 8.84 0.83
CA GLY A 62 -3.30 8.53 -0.33
C GLY A 62 -2.29 9.64 -0.57
N SER A 63 -1.32 9.36 -1.43
CA SER A 63 -0.30 10.32 -1.84
C SER A 63 -0.24 10.40 -3.36
N ILE A 64 0.07 11.59 -3.87
CA ILE A 64 0.18 11.86 -5.31
C ILE A 64 1.48 12.62 -5.55
N ARG A 65 2.36 12.07 -6.39
CA ARG A 65 3.52 12.82 -6.90
C ARG A 65 3.04 13.74 -8.02
N ALA A 66 3.20 15.04 -7.82
CA ALA A 66 2.72 16.07 -8.73
C ALA A 66 3.76 17.19 -8.89
N THR A 67 3.86 17.74 -10.10
CA THR A 67 4.55 19.02 -10.32
C THR A 67 3.80 20.15 -9.64
N ALA A 68 4.44 21.32 -9.42
CA ALA A 68 3.78 22.48 -8.79
C ALA A 68 2.48 22.89 -9.52
N LYS A 69 2.47 22.84 -10.87
CA LYS A 69 1.28 23.13 -11.68
C LYS A 69 0.17 22.11 -11.44
N GLN A 70 0.49 20.82 -11.40
CA GLN A 70 -0.49 19.76 -11.12
C GLN A 70 -1.03 19.85 -9.70
N ALA A 71 -0.15 20.13 -8.72
CA ALA A 71 -0.55 20.31 -7.32
C ALA A 71 -1.55 21.46 -7.16
N ALA A 72 -1.35 22.58 -7.86
CA ALA A 72 -2.30 23.69 -7.85
C ALA A 72 -3.69 23.28 -8.37
N ILE A 73 -3.75 22.47 -9.44
CA ILE A 73 -5.00 21.93 -9.98
C ILE A 73 -5.67 20.99 -8.97
N LEU A 74 -4.90 20.06 -8.39
CA LEU A 74 -5.41 19.10 -7.41
C LEU A 74 -5.95 19.78 -6.16
N ASN A 75 -5.20 20.74 -5.60
CA ASN A 75 -5.61 21.47 -4.40
C ASN A 75 -6.88 22.30 -4.63
N TYR A 76 -7.10 22.78 -5.85
CA TYR A 76 -8.31 23.50 -6.20
C TYR A 76 -9.51 22.56 -6.37
N TRP A 77 -9.38 21.49 -7.16
CA TRP A 77 -10.52 20.66 -7.56
C TRP A 77 -10.88 19.53 -6.59
N LEU A 78 -9.90 18.91 -5.92
CA LEU A 78 -10.17 17.76 -5.06
C LEU A 78 -11.16 18.10 -3.92
N PRO A 79 -11.02 19.21 -3.19
CA PRO A 79 -11.97 19.55 -2.11
C PRO A 79 -13.40 19.83 -2.59
N GLN A 80 -13.58 20.07 -3.89
CA GLN A 80 -14.89 20.36 -4.49
C GLN A 80 -15.62 19.10 -4.95
N LEU A 81 -14.98 17.92 -4.93
CA LEU A 81 -15.63 16.67 -5.32
C LEU A 81 -16.61 16.23 -4.22
N PRO A 82 -17.92 16.12 -4.52
CA PRO A 82 -18.93 15.85 -3.49
C PRO A 82 -19.04 14.37 -3.13
N ALA A 83 -18.54 13.48 -3.99
CA ALA A 83 -18.64 12.04 -3.80
C ALA A 83 -17.55 11.28 -4.57
N LEU A 84 -17.22 10.10 -4.06
CA LEU A 84 -16.34 9.10 -4.68
C LEU A 84 -17.03 7.74 -4.69
N GLY A 85 -16.72 6.92 -5.71
CA GLY A 85 -17.23 5.56 -5.83
C GLY A 85 -18.60 5.46 -6.53
N HIS A 86 -19.36 4.44 -6.17
CA HIS A 86 -20.60 4.05 -6.84
C HIS A 86 -21.86 4.65 -6.17
N SER A 87 -22.96 4.70 -6.93
CA SER A 87 -24.29 5.10 -6.44
C SER A 87 -24.40 6.46 -5.71
N PRO A 88 -23.74 7.54 -6.17
CA PRO A 88 -23.87 8.86 -5.53
C PRO A 88 -25.30 9.41 -5.55
N SER A 89 -26.08 9.06 -6.59
CA SER A 89 -27.50 9.41 -6.71
C SER A 89 -28.38 8.76 -5.63
N ARG A 90 -27.88 7.73 -4.93
CA ARG A 90 -28.56 7.06 -3.81
C ARG A 90 -28.02 7.52 -2.45
N GLY A 91 -27.24 8.60 -2.43
CA GLY A 91 -26.67 9.18 -1.20
C GLY A 91 -25.40 8.48 -0.71
N LEU A 92 -24.84 7.54 -1.46
CA LEU A 92 -23.58 6.86 -1.13
C LEU A 92 -22.35 7.65 -1.58
N GLY A 93 -21.20 7.31 -1.03
CA GLY A 93 -19.91 7.82 -1.50
C GLY A 93 -19.63 9.28 -1.16
N LYS A 94 -20.44 9.95 -0.34
CA LYS A 94 -20.17 11.31 0.11
C LYS A 94 -18.85 11.36 0.87
N VAL A 95 -17.99 12.30 0.51
CA VAL A 95 -16.67 12.46 1.12
C VAL A 95 -16.34 13.93 1.31
N GLN A 96 -15.47 14.21 2.27
CA GLN A 96 -14.72 15.45 2.34
C GLN A 96 -13.27 15.12 1.98
N ILE A 97 -12.71 15.82 0.99
CA ILE A 97 -11.34 15.59 0.56
C ILE A 97 -10.49 16.78 0.95
N GLU A 98 -9.44 16.51 1.72
CA GLU A 98 -8.41 17.48 2.05
C GLU A 98 -7.13 17.15 1.28
N ALA A 99 -6.62 18.13 0.54
CA ALA A 99 -5.33 18.01 -0.14
C ALA A 99 -4.27 18.75 0.69
N VAL A 100 -3.40 17.99 1.34
CA VAL A 100 -2.36 18.53 2.22
C VAL A 100 -0.99 18.46 1.53
N PRO A 101 -0.22 19.57 1.47
CA PRO A 101 1.16 19.53 0.96
C PRO A 101 2.04 18.60 1.77
N ALA A 102 2.92 17.84 1.11
CA ALA A 102 3.80 16.87 1.77
C ALA A 102 4.61 17.45 2.96
N ALA A 103 5.05 18.72 2.87
CA ALA A 103 5.78 19.39 3.94
C ALA A 103 4.97 19.63 5.23
N LYS A 104 3.64 19.56 5.16
CA LYS A 104 2.72 19.69 6.30
C LYS A 104 2.18 18.34 6.78
N VAL A 105 2.62 17.27 6.14
CA VAL A 105 2.20 15.92 6.47
C VAL A 105 3.29 15.30 7.31
N ASP A 106 2.94 14.93 8.54
CA ASP A 106 3.86 14.16 9.38
C ASP A 106 4.15 12.83 8.69
N ASN A 107 5.42 12.64 8.31
CA ASN A 107 5.92 11.34 7.90
C ASN A 107 6.36 10.60 9.16
N HIS A 108 5.53 9.66 9.61
CA HIS A 108 5.85 8.87 10.79
C HIS A 108 6.86 7.75 10.50
N LEU A 109 7.20 7.51 9.22
CA LEU A 109 8.23 6.52 8.88
C LEU A 109 9.63 7.09 9.11
N PRO A 110 10.54 6.33 9.74
CA PRO A 110 11.94 6.70 9.78
C PRO A 110 12.55 6.84 8.39
N GLU A 111 13.66 7.57 8.30
CA GLU A 111 14.49 7.63 7.11
C GLU A 111 14.83 6.24 6.58
N LEU A 112 14.89 6.10 5.26
CA LEU A 112 15.04 4.79 4.63
C LEU A 112 16.34 4.08 5.04
N SER A 113 17.43 4.83 5.15
CA SER A 113 18.71 4.28 5.64
C SER A 113 18.58 3.71 7.06
N GLU A 114 17.85 4.39 7.95
CA GLU A 114 17.59 3.94 9.30
C GLU A 114 16.68 2.70 9.33
N ARG A 115 15.66 2.63 8.45
CA ARG A 115 14.83 1.44 8.28
C ARG A 115 15.66 0.23 7.87
N ILE A 116 16.53 0.37 6.86
CA ILE A 116 17.41 -0.71 6.39
C ILE A 116 18.40 -1.12 7.49
N LYS A 117 19.00 -0.17 8.21
CA LYS A 117 19.89 -0.48 9.35
C LYS A 117 19.19 -1.30 10.43
N LYS A 118 18.02 -0.84 10.90
CA LYS A 118 17.25 -1.54 11.95
C LYS A 118 16.83 -2.93 11.53
N PHE A 119 16.37 -3.07 10.28
CA PHE A 119 16.02 -4.37 9.70
C PHE A 119 17.22 -5.33 9.70
N ASN A 120 18.38 -4.89 9.21
CA ASN A 120 19.58 -5.72 9.18
C ASN A 120 20.16 -6.01 10.56
N GLN A 121 20.02 -5.10 11.51
CA GLN A 121 20.44 -5.32 12.90
C GLN A 121 19.66 -6.48 13.52
N LEU A 122 18.33 -6.50 13.40
CA LEU A 122 17.52 -7.60 13.92
C LEU A 122 17.75 -8.91 13.15
N LEU A 123 17.88 -8.85 11.83
CA LEU A 123 18.18 -10.04 11.03
C LEU A 123 19.51 -10.68 11.46
N ARG A 124 20.54 -9.87 11.72
CA ARG A 124 21.84 -10.37 12.20
C ARG A 124 21.74 -10.98 13.60
N GLN A 125 20.99 -10.37 14.51
CA GLN A 125 20.74 -10.94 15.84
C GLN A 125 20.05 -12.31 15.75
N GLU A 126 19.04 -12.45 14.89
CA GLU A 126 18.36 -13.71 14.65
C GLU A 126 19.29 -14.74 13.97
N TRP A 127 20.13 -14.29 13.04
CA TRP A 127 21.12 -15.15 12.38
C TRP A 127 22.16 -15.71 13.38
N GLU A 128 22.64 -14.87 14.30
CA GLU A 128 23.56 -15.29 15.38
C GLU A 128 22.92 -16.33 16.32
N PHE A 129 21.59 -16.25 16.54
CA PHE A 129 20.87 -17.28 17.27
C PHE A 129 20.91 -18.62 16.52
N TYR A 130 20.55 -18.65 15.24
CA TYR A 130 20.60 -19.88 14.44
C TYR A 130 22.02 -20.40 14.21
N GLN A 131 23.02 -19.53 14.12
CA GLN A 131 24.41 -19.94 14.08
C GLN A 131 24.79 -20.75 15.33
N ARG A 132 24.36 -20.31 16.51
CA ARG A 132 24.64 -21.01 17.77
C ARG A 132 23.88 -22.33 17.91
N VAL A 133 22.61 -22.36 17.50
CA VAL A 133 21.72 -23.51 17.76
C VAL A 133 21.75 -24.55 16.64
N ALA A 134 21.88 -24.12 15.38
CA ALA A 134 21.84 -24.97 14.20
C ALA A 134 23.19 -25.10 13.47
N GLY A 135 24.22 -24.35 13.88
CA GLY A 135 25.57 -24.45 13.30
C GLY A 135 25.67 -23.92 11.87
N ILE A 136 24.81 -22.97 11.48
CA ILE A 136 24.87 -22.34 10.16
C ILE A 136 26.06 -21.39 10.03
N ASP A 137 26.51 -21.14 8.80
CA ASP A 137 27.61 -20.21 8.52
C ASP A 137 27.27 -18.77 8.93
N SER A 138 28.31 -18.00 9.29
CA SER A 138 28.17 -16.58 9.61
C SER A 138 27.74 -15.77 8.39
N LEU A 139 26.85 -14.80 8.58
CA LEU A 139 26.46 -13.88 7.52
C LEU A 139 27.61 -12.89 7.18
N PRO A 140 28.03 -12.77 5.90
CA PRO A 140 29.06 -11.80 5.51
C PRO A 140 28.69 -10.36 5.88
N ASN A 141 29.70 -9.55 6.23
CA ASN A 141 29.49 -8.17 6.70
C ASN A 141 28.99 -7.22 5.61
N ASP A 142 29.30 -7.53 4.35
CA ASP A 142 28.90 -6.79 3.16
C ASP A 142 27.59 -7.30 2.53
N THR A 143 26.91 -8.24 3.20
CA THR A 143 25.55 -8.65 2.85
C THR A 143 24.55 -7.77 3.60
N LEU A 144 23.62 -7.18 2.84
CA LEU A 144 22.47 -6.46 3.36
C LEU A 144 21.19 -7.13 2.87
N TYR A 145 20.14 -7.07 3.68
CA TYR A 145 18.81 -7.47 3.31
C TYR A 145 17.87 -6.28 3.31
N PHE A 146 16.84 -6.32 2.48
CA PHE A 146 15.75 -5.37 2.52
C PHE A 146 14.45 -6.02 2.11
N SER A 147 13.34 -5.52 2.62
CA SER A 147 12.01 -5.96 2.23
C SER A 147 11.33 -4.91 1.38
N VAL A 148 10.51 -5.33 0.42
CA VAL A 148 9.57 -4.47 -0.32
C VAL A 148 8.15 -4.89 0.02
N THR A 149 7.37 -3.98 0.58
CA THR A 149 5.93 -4.18 0.88
C THR A 149 5.08 -3.42 -0.11
N LEU A 150 4.06 -4.05 -0.66
CA LEU A 150 3.11 -3.39 -1.54
C LEU A 150 2.07 -2.62 -0.73
N LEU A 151 2.04 -1.29 -0.88
CA LEU A 151 1.02 -0.41 -0.30
C LEU A 151 -0.20 -0.25 -1.23
N SER A 152 -0.11 -0.70 -2.46
CA SER A 152 -1.26 -0.84 -3.35
C SER A 152 -1.10 -2.02 -4.31
N PRO A 153 -2.19 -2.51 -4.93
CA PRO A 153 -2.09 -3.60 -5.89
C PRO A 153 -1.10 -3.29 -7.01
N THR A 154 -0.32 -4.28 -7.42
CA THR A 154 0.76 -4.08 -8.39
C THR A 154 0.68 -5.07 -9.54
N SER A 155 0.63 -4.57 -10.77
CA SER A 155 0.72 -5.42 -11.96
C SER A 155 2.14 -5.42 -12.51
N LEU A 156 2.70 -6.61 -12.66
CA LEU A 156 4.06 -6.84 -13.16
C LEU A 156 4.01 -7.62 -14.47
N THR A 157 5.00 -7.36 -15.32
CA THR A 157 5.19 -8.10 -16.57
C THR A 157 6.66 -8.42 -16.71
N TRP A 158 6.96 -9.70 -16.88
CA TRP A 158 8.30 -10.21 -17.16
C TRP A 158 8.30 -10.91 -18.51
N GLN A 159 9.17 -10.47 -19.42
CA GLN A 159 9.28 -11.07 -20.76
C GLN A 159 7.93 -11.19 -21.50
N GLY A 160 7.05 -10.20 -21.31
CA GLY A 160 5.71 -10.16 -21.93
C GLY A 160 4.62 -10.96 -21.21
N LEU A 161 4.95 -11.67 -20.12
CA LEU A 161 4.03 -12.46 -19.33
C LEU A 161 3.74 -11.82 -17.97
N PRO A 162 2.54 -12.00 -17.40
CA PRO A 162 2.27 -11.57 -16.02
C PRO A 162 3.25 -12.20 -15.03
N ALA A 163 3.79 -11.39 -14.13
CA ALA A 163 4.69 -11.86 -13.07
C ALA A 163 4.03 -11.76 -11.69
N THR A 164 4.33 -12.73 -10.83
CA THR A 164 3.74 -12.88 -9.49
C THR A 164 4.63 -12.36 -8.37
N ALA A 165 5.88 -12.01 -8.68
CA ALA A 165 6.84 -11.36 -7.80
C ALA A 165 7.73 -10.38 -8.60
N PRO A 166 8.27 -9.33 -7.98
CA PRO A 166 9.25 -8.47 -8.61
C PRO A 166 10.58 -9.18 -8.71
N HIS A 167 11.07 -9.36 -9.94
CA HIS A 167 12.44 -9.77 -10.13
C HIS A 167 13.39 -8.59 -9.79
N PRO A 168 14.62 -8.84 -9.31
CA PRO A 168 15.60 -7.80 -8.98
C PRO A 168 15.79 -6.77 -10.11
N GLU A 169 15.74 -7.19 -11.37
CA GLU A 169 15.87 -6.31 -12.53
C GLU A 169 14.69 -5.35 -12.67
N MET A 170 13.49 -5.73 -12.21
CA MET A 170 12.32 -4.84 -12.17
C MET A 170 12.47 -3.73 -11.13
N LEU A 171 13.28 -3.97 -10.10
CA LEU A 171 13.65 -2.98 -9.09
C LEU A 171 14.81 -2.10 -9.58
N GLY A 172 15.44 -2.43 -10.71
CA GLY A 172 16.60 -1.72 -11.25
C GLY A 172 17.95 -2.20 -10.70
N PHE A 173 17.99 -3.42 -10.15
CA PHE A 173 19.25 -4.05 -9.72
C PHE A 173 19.80 -5.02 -10.76
N ASP A 174 21.10 -5.26 -10.68
CA ASP A 174 21.84 -6.28 -11.43
C ASP A 174 21.88 -7.61 -10.63
N ASP A 175 22.86 -8.46 -10.94
CA ASP A 175 23.11 -9.76 -10.32
C ASP A 175 23.52 -9.68 -8.83
N LYS A 176 23.75 -8.48 -8.30
CA LYS A 176 24.09 -8.26 -6.88
C LYS A 176 22.92 -8.40 -5.95
N VAL A 177 21.69 -8.43 -6.47
CA VAL A 177 20.47 -8.54 -5.67
C VAL A 177 19.71 -9.79 -6.05
N THR A 178 19.36 -10.59 -5.05
CA THR A 178 18.57 -11.82 -5.22
C THR A 178 17.26 -11.71 -4.45
N LEU A 179 16.18 -12.25 -5.02
CA LEU A 179 14.91 -12.44 -4.31
C LEU A 179 15.00 -13.72 -3.48
N GLU A 180 14.95 -13.58 -2.16
CA GLU A 180 15.07 -14.71 -1.22
C GLU A 180 13.70 -15.33 -0.90
N ARG A 181 12.70 -14.48 -0.66
CA ARG A 181 11.34 -14.92 -0.31
C ARG A 181 10.27 -13.98 -0.84
N ALA A 182 9.13 -14.55 -1.20
CA ALA A 182 7.93 -13.83 -1.62
C ALA A 182 6.72 -14.33 -0.81
N PHE A 183 6.07 -13.42 -0.10
CA PHE A 183 4.81 -13.63 0.59
C PHE A 183 3.76 -12.81 -0.14
N ALA A 184 3.08 -13.42 -1.11
CA ALA A 184 2.24 -12.70 -2.05
C ALA A 184 0.93 -13.43 -2.33
N ASN A 185 -0.15 -12.65 -2.35
CA ASN A 185 -1.44 -13.06 -2.89
C ASN A 185 -1.70 -12.33 -4.21
N HIS A 186 -2.62 -12.85 -5.01
CA HIS A 186 -2.89 -12.36 -6.34
C HIS A 186 -4.38 -12.42 -6.65
N HIS A 187 -4.87 -11.43 -7.38
CA HIS A 187 -6.21 -11.47 -7.95
C HIS A 187 -6.27 -10.81 -9.33
N MET A 188 -7.41 -10.99 -10.00
CA MET A 188 -7.69 -10.36 -11.27
C MET A 188 -8.40 -9.03 -11.03
N VAL A 189 -7.80 -7.92 -11.47
CA VAL A 189 -8.43 -6.59 -11.43
C VAL A 189 -8.96 -6.22 -12.81
N GLY A 190 -10.21 -5.80 -12.85
CA GLY A 190 -10.83 -5.15 -14.00
C GLY A 190 -11.24 -3.73 -13.66
N GLY A 191 -12.34 -3.29 -14.24
CA GLY A 191 -12.95 -2.00 -13.93
C GLY A 191 -13.76 -1.47 -15.09
N TRP A 192 -14.18 -0.22 -14.99
CA TRP A 192 -14.95 0.45 -16.02
C TRP A 192 -14.24 1.71 -16.50
N HIS A 193 -14.27 1.96 -17.81
CA HIS A 193 -13.80 3.19 -18.40
C HIS A 193 -15.00 4.12 -18.61
N MET A 194 -15.28 4.99 -17.62
CA MET A 194 -16.48 5.85 -17.63
C MET A 194 -16.60 6.69 -18.90
N GLY A 195 -15.51 7.29 -19.39
CA GLY A 195 -15.53 8.12 -20.60
C GLY A 195 -15.77 7.36 -21.91
N ALA A 196 -15.59 6.03 -21.90
CA ALA A 196 -15.79 5.18 -23.09
C ALA A 196 -17.00 4.24 -22.95
N GLY A 197 -17.57 4.12 -21.74
CA GLY A 197 -18.68 3.21 -21.48
C GLY A 197 -18.32 1.73 -21.64
N LEU A 198 -17.06 1.35 -21.46
CA LEU A 198 -16.58 -0.01 -21.71
C LEU A 198 -15.83 -0.60 -20.50
N PRO A 199 -15.85 -1.93 -20.32
CA PRO A 199 -14.98 -2.61 -19.36
C PRO A 199 -13.51 -2.32 -19.65
N ARG A 200 -12.72 -2.16 -18.59
CA ARG A 200 -11.26 -2.18 -18.67
C ARG A 200 -10.79 -3.63 -18.88
N ARG A 201 -9.65 -3.79 -19.56
CA ARG A 201 -8.99 -5.08 -19.67
C ARG A 201 -8.65 -5.62 -18.29
N THR A 202 -9.07 -6.85 -18.02
CA THR A 202 -8.71 -7.55 -16.78
C THR A 202 -7.23 -7.93 -16.80
N GLN A 203 -6.57 -7.79 -15.66
CA GLN A 203 -5.15 -8.10 -15.51
C GLN A 203 -4.87 -8.74 -14.16
N LEU A 204 -3.85 -9.60 -14.11
CA LEU A 204 -3.33 -10.12 -12.86
C LEU A 204 -2.61 -9.01 -12.10
N VAL A 205 -2.92 -8.88 -10.81
CA VAL A 205 -2.21 -8.01 -9.89
C VAL A 205 -1.79 -8.81 -8.66
N ILE A 206 -0.70 -8.36 -8.05
CA ILE A 206 -0.27 -8.77 -6.73
C ILE A 206 -1.00 -7.88 -5.72
N ASP A 207 -1.48 -8.48 -4.63
CA ASP A 207 -2.29 -7.82 -3.63
C ASP A 207 -1.46 -6.84 -2.78
N MET A 208 -2.11 -5.75 -2.36
CA MET A 208 -1.60 -4.92 -1.28
C MET A 208 -1.35 -5.76 -0.03
N GLY A 209 -0.29 -5.45 0.71
CA GLY A 209 0.16 -6.22 1.87
C GLY A 209 1.12 -7.36 1.52
N SER A 210 1.31 -7.68 0.24
CA SER A 210 2.35 -8.63 -0.18
C SER A 210 3.75 -8.10 0.13
N VAL A 211 4.66 -9.00 0.53
CA VAL A 211 6.02 -8.67 0.99
C VAL A 211 7.05 -9.53 0.25
N PHE A 212 8.15 -8.90 -0.15
CA PHE A 212 9.26 -9.54 -0.85
C PHE A 212 10.56 -9.25 -0.10
N LEU A 213 11.32 -10.30 0.24
CA LEU A 213 12.62 -10.20 0.90
C LEU A 213 13.73 -10.37 -0.13
N TYR A 214 14.64 -9.40 -0.18
CA TYR A 214 15.80 -9.42 -1.04
C TYR A 214 17.08 -9.46 -0.22
N ARG A 215 18.09 -10.09 -0.79
CA ARG A 215 19.47 -10.04 -0.35
C ARG A 215 20.27 -9.25 -1.36
N SER A 216 21.15 -8.38 -0.88
CA SER A 216 22.12 -7.66 -1.69
C SER A 216 23.54 -7.97 -1.23
N GLU A 217 24.42 -8.20 -2.18
CA GLU A 217 25.84 -8.44 -1.96
C GLU A 217 26.68 -7.29 -2.52
N HIS A 218 27.74 -6.92 -1.81
CA HIS A 218 28.72 -5.92 -2.25
C HIS A 218 28.12 -4.53 -2.58
N LEU A 219 26.95 -4.20 -2.00
CA LEU A 219 26.33 -2.88 -2.09
C LEU A 219 26.46 -2.14 -0.76
N SER A 220 26.93 -0.90 -0.81
CA SER A 220 26.94 -0.05 0.38
C SER A 220 25.51 0.31 0.77
N LEU A 221 25.28 0.51 2.07
CA LEU A 221 23.99 0.95 2.60
C LEU A 221 23.51 2.24 1.93
N GLU A 222 24.40 3.19 1.68
CA GLU A 222 24.06 4.49 1.08
C GLU A 222 23.60 4.35 -0.37
N ALA A 223 24.30 3.53 -1.17
CA ALA A 223 23.91 3.26 -2.56
C ALA A 223 22.55 2.54 -2.61
N LEU A 224 22.38 1.53 -1.76
CA LEU A 224 21.13 0.78 -1.65
C LEU A 224 19.96 1.69 -1.23
N ALA A 225 20.15 2.48 -0.17
CA ALA A 225 19.13 3.39 0.34
C ALA A 225 18.76 4.47 -0.70
N THR A 226 19.73 5.04 -1.41
CA THR A 226 19.47 6.06 -2.44
C THR A 226 18.59 5.50 -3.57
N HIS A 227 18.93 4.31 -4.07
CA HIS A 227 18.18 3.66 -5.13
C HIS A 227 16.77 3.27 -4.69
N LEU A 228 16.66 2.64 -3.52
CA LEU A 228 15.38 2.23 -2.95
C LEU A 228 14.48 3.42 -2.59
N LEU A 229 15.04 4.59 -2.27
CA LEU A 229 14.28 5.80 -2.01
C LEU A 229 13.58 6.31 -3.27
N GLU A 230 14.27 6.34 -4.42
CA GLU A 230 13.64 6.71 -5.69
C GLU A 230 12.59 5.68 -6.11
N LEU A 231 12.84 4.40 -5.84
CA LEU A 231 11.86 3.34 -6.10
C LEU A 231 10.60 3.51 -5.23
N GLU A 232 10.75 3.82 -3.94
CA GLU A 232 9.63 4.12 -3.04
C GLU A 232 8.85 5.36 -3.50
N ALA A 233 9.55 6.38 -4.01
CA ALA A 233 8.95 7.61 -4.54
C ALA A 233 8.27 7.45 -5.91
N THR A 234 8.67 6.47 -6.71
CA THR A 234 8.13 6.24 -8.07
C THR A 234 7.11 5.12 -8.12
N GLY A 235 7.22 4.13 -7.24
CA GLY A 235 6.45 2.91 -7.25
C GLY A 235 6.94 1.89 -8.30
N LEU A 236 6.42 0.67 -8.19
CA LEU A 236 6.79 -0.50 -8.96
C LEU A 236 5.75 -0.83 -10.05
N GLY A 237 6.19 -1.45 -11.15
CA GLY A 237 5.32 -1.97 -12.19
C GLY A 237 4.93 -0.98 -13.30
N ASN A 238 3.86 -1.29 -14.03
CA ASN A 238 3.48 -0.57 -15.24
C ASN A 238 3.23 0.93 -15.00
N ARG A 239 3.92 1.79 -15.75
CA ARG A 239 3.83 3.26 -15.61
C ARG A 239 2.41 3.82 -15.72
N ALA A 240 1.60 3.32 -16.66
CA ALA A 240 0.23 3.79 -16.86
C ALA A 240 -0.69 3.38 -15.69
N LEU A 241 -0.40 2.25 -15.04
CA LEU A 241 -1.12 1.81 -13.84
C LEU A 241 -0.64 2.56 -12.59
N ARG A 242 0.65 2.89 -12.49
CA ARG A 242 1.18 3.75 -11.41
C ARG A 242 0.51 5.11 -11.37
N GLN A 243 0.20 5.68 -12.53
CA GLN A 243 -0.59 6.92 -12.63
C GLN A 243 -2.04 6.77 -12.16
N GLN A 244 -2.54 5.55 -11.98
CA GLN A 244 -3.87 5.24 -11.45
C GLN A 244 -3.84 4.84 -9.96
N GLY A 245 -2.67 4.92 -9.31
CA GLY A 245 -2.50 4.60 -7.88
C GLY A 245 -2.05 3.16 -7.58
N LEU A 246 -1.77 2.35 -8.60
CA LEU A 246 -1.19 1.00 -8.42
C LEU A 246 0.33 1.09 -8.21
N GLY A 247 0.93 0.03 -7.66
CA GLY A 247 2.39 -0.05 -7.58
C GLY A 247 3.04 0.75 -6.46
N GLN A 248 2.28 1.26 -5.48
CA GLN A 248 2.88 1.93 -4.33
C GLN A 248 3.60 0.90 -3.46
N ILE A 249 4.78 1.23 -2.99
CA ILE A 249 5.60 0.34 -2.16
C ILE A 249 6.10 1.07 -0.92
N ALA A 250 6.56 0.31 0.05
CA ALA A 250 7.44 0.79 1.10
C ALA A 250 8.55 -0.22 1.37
N VAL A 251 9.75 0.29 1.59
CA VAL A 251 10.95 -0.52 1.83
C VAL A 251 11.22 -0.60 3.32
N CYS A 252 11.52 -1.81 3.81
CA CYS A 252 11.75 -2.07 5.24
C CYS A 252 10.71 -1.37 6.12
N PHE A 253 9.43 -1.57 5.80
CA PHE A 253 8.33 -1.01 6.57
C PHE A 253 8.43 -1.42 8.06
N PRO A 254 8.09 -0.55 9.04
CA PRO A 254 8.54 -0.76 10.41
C PRO A 254 8.03 -2.02 11.11
N PHE A 255 6.89 -2.59 10.71
CA PHE A 255 6.42 -3.87 11.27
C PHE A 255 7.39 -5.03 10.98
N HIS A 256 8.27 -4.93 9.98
CA HIS A 256 9.27 -5.97 9.69
C HIS A 256 10.39 -6.06 10.73
N TYR A 257 10.59 -5.00 11.52
CA TYR A 257 11.64 -4.94 12.54
C TYR A 257 11.13 -4.45 13.90
N GLN A 258 9.82 -4.40 14.09
CA GLN A 258 9.21 -4.10 15.37
C GLN A 258 8.51 -5.37 15.83
N ALA A 259 8.94 -5.93 16.97
CA ALA A 259 8.30 -7.10 17.52
C ALA A 259 6.82 -6.80 17.82
N GLU A 260 5.93 -7.62 17.26
CA GLU A 260 4.48 -7.60 17.52
C GLU A 260 4.17 -8.17 18.92
N VAL A 261 5.06 -9.00 19.46
CA VAL A 261 4.95 -9.60 20.79
C VAL A 261 6.24 -9.37 21.57
N SER A 262 6.13 -8.73 22.73
CA SER A 262 7.16 -8.81 23.75
C SER A 262 6.98 -10.17 24.41
N LEU A 263 7.88 -11.12 24.17
CA LEU A 263 7.91 -12.39 24.91
C LEU A 263 8.35 -12.16 26.37
#